data_AF-A0A525C9E0-F1
#
_entry.id   AF-A0A525C9E0-F1
#
_cell.length_a   1.000
_cell.length_b   1.000
_cell.length_c   1.000
_cell.angle_alpha   90.00
_cell.angle_beta   90.00
_cell.angle_gamma   90.00
#
_symmetry.space_group_name_H-M   'P 1'
#
loop_
_entity.id
_entity.type
_entity.pdbx_description
1 polymer ?
#
loop_
_entity_poly.entity_id
_entity_poly.type
_entity_poly.pdbx_seq_one_letter_code
_entity_poly.pdbx_strand_id
1 'polypeptide(L)'
;YKGAYMHDDQKYLWIIKPVNDEEIHQARLGMYVYFLNHFTGSISAPSIVTEIDGQLYKASKIIPRTEQLSGAPYQENRHLSSQLALDLINSWIYYDEDRNPNNYLIYYNTHNIPVVVAIDFSNVDLLTKDIKIKGREDTFGWERLEKTRYMTPLKNEQFFEYSYEFYSTRLNAYKKLNKTTLNKIGNAIFAKDENCKTITAQLTTNILQRIEYVDNYFQSWFNDPEKLRTLQKRTKKEMKDEYRLMGRFFNEQLNQ
;
A
#
# COMPACT_ATOMS: atom_id res chain seq x y z
N TYR A 1 14.40 -19.09 -17.88
CA TYR A 1 14.36 -18.74 -16.45
C TYR A 1 15.79 -18.60 -15.94
N LYS A 2 16.36 -17.38 -15.94
CA LYS A 2 17.58 -17.06 -15.15
C LYS A 2 17.12 -16.69 -13.73
N GLY A 3 16.42 -17.62 -13.08
CA GLY A 3 15.77 -17.37 -11.79
C GLY A 3 16.81 -17.38 -10.69
N ALA A 4 16.90 -16.25 -9.98
CA ALA A 4 17.95 -15.92 -9.01
C ALA A 4 19.34 -15.82 -9.65
N TYR A 5 19.83 -14.59 -9.83
CA TYR A 5 21.27 -14.39 -9.96
C TYR A 5 21.87 -14.71 -8.59
N MET A 6 22.23 -15.98 -8.37
CA MET A 6 23.02 -16.40 -7.22
C MET A 6 24.46 -15.98 -7.47
N HIS A 7 24.87 -14.87 -6.85
CA HIS A 7 26.23 -14.80 -6.31
C HIS A 7 26.16 -15.30 -4.86
N ASP A 8 27.22 -15.99 -4.40
CA ASP A 8 27.35 -16.57 -3.05
C ASP A 8 27.31 -15.56 -1.88
N ASP A 9 26.91 -14.32 -2.13
CA ASP A 9 26.72 -13.28 -1.14
C ASP A 9 25.23 -12.97 -0.97
N GLN A 10 24.70 -13.33 0.21
CA GLN A 10 23.32 -13.10 0.64
C GLN A 10 22.87 -11.63 0.51
N LYS A 11 23.79 -10.67 0.37
CA LYS A 11 23.49 -9.25 0.16
C LYS A 11 22.93 -8.93 -1.24
N TYR A 12 23.06 -9.83 -2.21
CA TYR A 12 22.71 -9.61 -3.62
C TYR A 12 21.59 -10.52 -4.16
N LEU A 13 20.71 -11.01 -3.29
CA LEU A 13 19.60 -11.87 -3.73
C LEU A 13 18.50 -11.04 -4.41
N TRP A 14 18.35 -11.20 -5.72
CA TRP A 14 17.29 -10.59 -6.53
C TRP A 14 16.53 -11.64 -7.33
N ILE A 15 15.21 -11.49 -7.39
CA ILE A 15 14.35 -12.19 -8.33
C ILE A 15 14.25 -11.31 -9.58
N ILE A 16 14.76 -11.80 -10.70
CA ILE A 16 14.76 -11.09 -11.97
C ILE A 16 13.83 -11.85 -12.93
N LYS A 17 12.78 -11.19 -13.39
CA LYS A 17 11.79 -11.75 -14.33
C LYS A 17 11.73 -10.88 -15.58
N PRO A 18 11.81 -11.47 -16.80
CA PRO A 18 11.57 -10.70 -18.01
C PRO A 18 10.15 -10.13 -17.95
N VAL A 19 9.96 -8.94 -18.51
CA VAL A 19 8.65 -8.31 -18.65
C VAL A 19 8.45 -7.97 -20.12
N ASN A 20 7.22 -8.15 -20.60
CA ASN A 20 6.84 -7.74 -21.95
C ASN A 20 6.43 -6.25 -21.96
N ASP A 21 6.14 -5.73 -23.15
CA ASP A 21 5.77 -4.32 -23.34
C ASP A 21 4.42 -3.94 -22.70
N GLU A 22 3.54 -4.91 -22.45
CA GLU A 22 2.26 -4.68 -21.77
C GLU A 22 2.46 -4.56 -20.24
N GLU A 23 3.35 -5.37 -19.68
CA GLU A 23 3.64 -5.44 -18.24
C GLU A 23 4.63 -4.37 -17.77
N ILE A 24 5.48 -3.85 -18.67
CA ILE A 24 6.53 -2.88 -18.33
C ILE A 24 5.95 -1.63 -17.69
N HIS A 25 4.80 -1.18 -18.19
CA HIS A 25 4.16 0.04 -17.71
C HIS A 25 3.72 -0.14 -16.26
N GLN A 26 3.05 -1.25 -15.96
CA GLN A 26 2.63 -1.59 -14.60
C GLN A 26 3.84 -1.81 -13.68
N ALA A 27 4.91 -2.45 -14.17
CA ALA A 27 6.14 -2.62 -13.41
C ALA A 27 6.82 -1.28 -13.05
N ARG A 28 6.79 -0.30 -13.96
CA ARG A 28 7.27 1.07 -13.71
C ARG A 28 6.42 1.81 -12.68
N LEU A 29 5.09 1.62 -12.69
CA LEU A 29 4.21 2.16 -11.63
C LEU A 29 4.55 1.56 -10.26
N GLY A 30 4.78 0.25 -10.19
CA GLY A 30 5.24 -0.40 -8.96
C GLY A 30 6.61 0.12 -8.49
N MET A 31 7.53 0.39 -9.42
CA MET A 31 8.81 1.05 -9.13
C MET A 31 8.62 2.47 -8.60
N TYR A 32 7.66 3.22 -9.14
CA TYR A 32 7.31 4.56 -8.65
C TYR A 32 6.85 4.50 -7.18
N VAL A 33 5.98 3.54 -6.84
CA VAL A 33 5.54 3.30 -5.46
C VAL A 33 6.70 2.94 -4.53
N TYR A 34 7.65 2.11 -4.98
CA TYR A 34 8.85 1.83 -4.19
C TYR A 34 9.61 3.13 -3.81
N PHE A 35 9.83 4.04 -4.77
CA PHE A 35 10.50 5.30 -4.47
C PHE A 35 9.66 6.20 -3.56
N LEU A 36 8.34 6.27 -3.76
CA LEU A 36 7.47 7.00 -2.84
C LEU A 36 7.60 6.47 -1.40
N ASN A 37 7.58 5.14 -1.23
CA ASN A 37 7.78 4.51 0.07
C ASN A 37 9.14 4.88 0.66
N HIS A 38 10.21 4.84 -0.13
CA HIS A 38 11.55 5.26 0.30
C HIS A 38 11.59 6.71 0.78
N PHE A 39 11.06 7.67 -0.01
CA PHE A 39 11.08 9.10 0.34
C PHE A 39 10.18 9.43 1.53
N THR A 40 9.15 8.63 1.78
CA THR A 40 8.21 8.84 2.89
C THR A 40 8.54 8.00 4.13
N GLY A 41 9.56 7.14 4.06
CA GLY A 41 9.98 6.28 5.18
C GLY A 41 9.11 5.05 5.42
N SER A 42 8.30 4.63 4.44
CA SER A 42 7.63 3.31 4.51
C SER A 42 8.55 2.21 4.01
N ILE A 43 8.55 1.09 4.72
CA ILE A 43 9.44 -0.03 4.43
C ILE A 43 8.77 -0.92 3.38
N SER A 44 9.42 -1.01 2.22
CA SER A 44 9.00 -1.87 1.13
C SER A 44 10.20 -2.58 0.50
N ALA A 45 9.97 -3.74 -0.10
CA ALA A 45 11.02 -4.42 -0.83
C ALA A 45 11.37 -3.64 -2.10
N PRO A 46 12.67 -3.42 -2.40
CA PRO A 46 13.09 -2.84 -3.65
C PRO A 46 12.51 -3.59 -4.84
N SER A 47 11.79 -2.85 -5.70
CA SER A 47 11.24 -3.33 -6.96
C SER A 47 11.59 -2.31 -8.04
N ILE A 48 12.40 -2.73 -9.01
CA ILE A 48 12.88 -1.86 -10.09
C ILE A 48 12.65 -2.50 -11.44
N VAL A 49 12.59 -1.65 -12.46
CA VAL A 49 12.68 -2.05 -13.86
C VAL A 49 14.10 -1.79 -14.32
N THR A 50 14.72 -2.77 -14.98
CA THR A 50 16.08 -2.68 -15.50
C THR A 50 16.19 -3.34 -16.86
N GLU A 51 17.26 -3.07 -17.58
CA GLU A 51 17.55 -3.61 -18.91
C GLU A 51 18.85 -4.39 -18.85
N ILE A 52 18.83 -5.62 -19.36
CA ILE A 52 19.99 -6.51 -19.43
C ILE A 52 20.03 -7.06 -20.86
N ASP A 53 21.12 -6.80 -21.57
CA ASP A 53 21.32 -7.25 -22.96
C ASP A 53 20.18 -6.85 -23.92
N GLY A 54 19.62 -5.63 -23.75
CA GLY A 54 18.52 -5.11 -24.57
C GLY A 54 17.13 -5.61 -24.18
N GLN A 55 17.02 -6.55 -23.24
CA GLN A 55 15.75 -7.08 -22.74
C GLN A 55 15.38 -6.40 -21.41
N LEU A 56 14.10 -6.04 -21.24
CA LEU A 56 13.59 -5.46 -20.00
C LEU A 56 13.21 -6.53 -18.97
N TYR A 57 13.51 -6.23 -17.71
CA TYR A 57 13.26 -7.08 -16.57
C TYR A 57 12.65 -6.29 -15.41
N LYS A 58 11.75 -6.93 -14.66
CA LYS A 58 11.39 -6.55 -13.31
C LYS A 58 12.33 -7.27 -12.34
N ALA A 59 13.03 -6.51 -11.51
CA ALA A 59 13.90 -7.02 -10.47
C ALA A 59 13.33 -6.67 -9.10
N SER A 60 13.13 -7.68 -8.25
CA SER A 60 12.66 -7.53 -6.87
C SER A 60 13.68 -8.12 -5.90
N LYS A 61 14.11 -7.33 -4.91
CA LYS A 61 15.11 -7.78 -3.94
C LYS A 61 14.48 -8.78 -2.97
N ILE A 62 15.17 -9.90 -2.76
CA ILE A 62 14.81 -10.87 -1.72
C ILE A 62 15.29 -10.31 -0.39
N ILE A 63 14.40 -10.32 0.60
CA ILE A 63 14.73 -9.95 1.97
C ILE A 63 14.88 -11.27 2.75
N PRO A 64 16.10 -11.67 3.14
CA PRO A 64 16.29 -12.91 3.87
C PRO A 64 15.73 -12.81 5.29
N ARG A 65 15.43 -13.97 5.90
CA ARG A 65 14.93 -14.07 7.28
C ARG A 65 13.62 -13.31 7.51
N THR A 66 12.70 -13.45 6.55
CA THR A 66 11.35 -12.92 6.67
C THR A 66 10.31 -14.01 6.68
N GLU A 67 9.19 -13.72 7.31
CA GLU A 67 7.98 -14.56 7.32
C GLU A 67 6.86 -13.86 6.55
N GLN A 68 5.93 -14.63 5.98
CA GLN A 68 4.76 -14.05 5.33
C GLN A 68 3.75 -13.58 6.40
N LEU A 69 3.16 -12.39 6.22
CA LEU A 69 2.18 -11.86 7.17
C LEU A 69 0.95 -12.77 7.34
N SER A 70 0.55 -13.52 6.31
CA SER A 70 -0.57 -14.48 6.36
C SER A 70 -0.38 -15.59 7.39
N GLY A 71 0.85 -15.89 7.80
CA GLY A 71 1.16 -16.87 8.86
C GLY A 71 1.25 -16.28 10.26
N ALA A 72 1.04 -14.97 10.45
CA ALA A 72 1.29 -14.29 11.72
C ALA A 72 0.00 -13.75 12.38
N PRO A 73 -0.03 -13.62 13.72
CA PRO A 73 -1.14 -13.01 14.46
C PRO A 73 -1.08 -11.47 14.38
N TYR A 74 -1.20 -10.93 13.17
CA TYR A 74 -1.00 -9.49 12.90
C TYR A 74 -2.14 -8.60 13.41
N GLN A 75 -3.29 -9.19 13.76
CA GLN A 75 -4.40 -8.45 14.36
C GLN A 75 -4.21 -8.29 15.87
N GLU A 76 -3.53 -9.23 16.52
CA GLU A 76 -3.25 -9.26 17.96
C GLU A 76 -1.92 -8.61 18.32
N ASN A 77 -0.97 -8.54 17.38
CA ASN A 77 0.32 -7.90 17.60
C ASN A 77 0.27 -6.39 17.31
N ARG A 78 0.35 -5.58 18.37
CA ARG A 78 0.25 -4.12 18.29
C ARG A 78 1.28 -3.47 17.34
N HIS A 79 2.50 -4.00 17.26
CA HIS A 79 3.52 -3.46 16.36
C HIS A 79 3.15 -3.69 14.89
N LEU A 80 2.65 -4.89 14.56
CA LEU A 80 2.21 -5.21 13.22
C LEU A 80 0.95 -4.42 12.85
N SER A 81 -0.06 -4.41 13.73
CA SER A 81 -1.31 -3.68 13.48
C SER A 81 -1.09 -2.17 13.33
N SER A 82 -0.18 -1.58 14.10
CA SER A 82 0.15 -0.15 13.96
C SER A 82 0.77 0.16 12.59
N GLN A 83 1.72 -0.66 12.14
CA GLN A 83 2.36 -0.47 10.83
C GLN A 83 1.36 -0.64 9.68
N LEU A 84 0.48 -1.63 9.76
CA LEU A 84 -0.57 -1.88 8.77
C LEU A 84 -1.64 -0.78 8.77
N ALA A 85 -1.92 -0.17 9.92
CA ALA A 85 -2.84 0.96 10.02
C ALA A 85 -2.30 2.21 9.30
N LEU A 86 -1.00 2.46 9.42
CA LEU A 86 -0.34 3.53 8.66
C LEU A 86 -0.23 3.20 7.17
N ASP A 87 -0.05 1.92 6.82
CA ASP A 87 0.05 1.49 5.43
C ASP A 87 -1.27 1.67 4.65
N LEU A 88 -2.44 1.66 5.31
CA LEU A 88 -3.71 2.02 4.66
C LEU A 88 -3.63 3.36 3.92
N ILE A 89 -2.94 4.36 4.49
CA ILE A 89 -2.76 5.68 3.85
C ILE A 89 -1.99 5.51 2.54
N ASN A 90 -0.99 4.63 2.51
CA ASN A 90 -0.19 4.33 1.32
C ASN A 90 -1.09 3.73 0.24
N SER A 91 -1.80 2.67 0.59
CA SER A 91 -2.70 1.94 -0.30
C SER A 91 -3.76 2.87 -0.88
N TRP A 92 -4.30 3.79 -0.06
CA TRP A 92 -5.28 4.78 -0.50
C TRP A 92 -4.69 5.80 -1.47
N ILE A 93 -3.49 6.30 -1.23
CA ILE A 93 -2.83 7.24 -2.15
C ILE A 93 -2.46 6.52 -3.47
N TYR A 94 -2.07 5.26 -3.41
CA TYR A 94 -1.64 4.48 -4.57
C TYR A 94 -2.78 3.83 -5.34
N TYR A 95 -4.00 3.84 -4.78
CA TYR A 95 -5.08 2.93 -5.19
C TYR A 95 -4.58 1.50 -5.34
N ASP A 96 -3.75 1.05 -4.40
CA ASP A 96 -3.38 -0.35 -4.30
C ASP A 96 -4.52 -1.09 -3.62
N GLU A 97 -5.47 -1.55 -4.43
CA GLU A 97 -6.66 -2.18 -3.91
C GLU A 97 -6.43 -3.66 -3.58
N ASP A 98 -5.24 -4.25 -3.76
CA ASP A 98 -4.95 -5.68 -3.47
C ASP A 98 -3.85 -5.86 -2.42
N ARG A 99 -3.99 -5.19 -1.28
CA ARG A 99 -3.16 -5.28 -0.08
C ARG A 99 -3.67 -6.33 0.88
N ASN A 100 -3.61 -7.58 0.48
CA ASN A 100 -3.92 -8.72 1.35
C ASN A 100 -2.65 -9.17 2.13
N PRO A 101 -2.77 -10.06 3.14
CA PRO A 101 -1.61 -10.50 3.92
C PRO A 101 -0.46 -11.13 3.12
N ASN A 102 -0.71 -11.62 1.90
CA ASN A 102 0.35 -12.15 1.03
C ASN A 102 1.21 -11.05 0.38
N ASN A 103 0.80 -9.79 0.46
CA ASN A 103 1.56 -8.64 -0.06
C ASN A 103 2.48 -8.02 1.01
N TYR A 104 2.70 -8.71 2.14
CA TYR A 104 3.53 -8.23 3.24
C TYR A 104 4.43 -9.33 3.80
N LEU A 105 5.68 -8.96 4.05
CA LEU A 105 6.64 -9.75 4.81
C LEU A 105 6.80 -9.17 6.22
N ILE A 106 7.23 -10.00 7.15
CA ILE A 106 7.64 -9.62 8.50
C ILE A 106 9.13 -9.86 8.62
N TYR A 107 9.86 -8.82 9.02
CA TYR A 107 11.27 -8.90 9.40
C TYR A 107 11.40 -8.54 10.88
N TYR A 108 12.22 -9.28 11.63
CA TYR A 108 12.52 -8.95 13.03
C TYR A 108 13.85 -8.19 13.10
N ASN A 109 13.82 -7.00 13.68
CA ASN A 109 15.04 -6.21 13.86
C ASN A 109 15.94 -6.79 14.97
N THR A 110 17.09 -6.15 15.23
CA THR A 110 18.05 -6.60 16.25
C THR A 110 17.51 -6.62 17.68
N HIS A 111 16.37 -5.97 17.94
CA HIS A 111 15.67 -5.96 19.22
C HIS A 111 14.44 -6.89 19.23
N ASN A 112 14.32 -7.77 18.23
CA ASN A 112 13.19 -8.68 18.05
C ASN A 112 11.83 -7.97 17.89
N ILE A 113 11.83 -6.71 17.46
CA ILE A 113 10.60 -5.96 17.14
C ILE A 113 10.21 -6.31 15.70
N PRO A 114 8.97 -6.75 15.44
CA PRO A 114 8.53 -7.09 14.11
C PRO A 114 8.31 -5.83 13.26
N VAL A 115 8.77 -5.89 12.02
CA VAL A 115 8.71 -4.82 11.03
C VAL A 115 7.97 -5.34 9.80
N VAL A 116 6.93 -4.63 9.39
CA VAL A 116 6.17 -4.94 8.18
C VAL A 116 6.93 -4.41 6.97
N VAL A 117 7.10 -5.26 5.97
CA VAL A 117 7.68 -4.89 4.68
C VAL A 117 6.66 -5.11 3.58
N ALA A 118 6.20 -4.02 2.97
CA ALA A 118 5.30 -4.10 1.83
C ALA A 118 6.02 -4.67 0.60
N ILE A 119 5.43 -5.66 -0.03
CA ILE A 119 5.89 -6.24 -1.29
C ILE A 119 4.77 -6.16 -2.33
N ASP A 120 5.13 -6.50 -3.56
CA ASP A 120 4.22 -6.67 -4.70
C ASP A 120 3.25 -5.51 -4.95
N PHE A 121 3.73 -4.53 -5.71
CA PHE A 121 2.94 -3.37 -6.17
C PHE A 121 2.41 -3.57 -7.59
N SER A 122 2.07 -4.81 -7.97
CA SER A 122 1.58 -5.11 -9.32
C SER A 122 0.17 -4.58 -9.57
N ASN A 123 -0.61 -4.28 -8.54
CA ASN A 123 -2.01 -3.86 -8.64
C ASN A 123 -2.27 -2.37 -8.36
N VAL A 124 -1.21 -1.55 -8.28
CA VAL A 124 -1.33 -0.11 -8.05
C VAL A 124 -1.97 0.61 -9.23
N ASP A 125 -2.80 1.61 -8.97
CA ASP A 125 -3.43 2.45 -9.99
C ASP A 125 -3.13 3.94 -9.72
N LEU A 126 -2.01 4.40 -10.27
CA LEU A 126 -1.55 5.77 -10.13
C LEU A 126 -2.08 6.72 -11.22
N LEU A 127 -2.72 6.18 -12.27
CA LEU A 127 -3.09 6.95 -13.45
C LEU A 127 -4.56 7.36 -13.48
N THR A 128 -5.45 6.66 -12.76
CA THR A 128 -6.84 7.11 -12.62
C THR A 128 -6.91 8.53 -12.04
N LYS A 129 -7.50 9.46 -12.80
CA LYS A 129 -7.58 10.89 -12.44
C LYS A 129 -8.58 11.16 -11.33
N ASP A 130 -9.70 10.43 -11.34
CA ASP A 130 -10.78 10.67 -10.39
C ASP A 130 -10.50 10.05 -9.02
N ILE A 131 -11.23 10.54 -8.01
CA ILE A 131 -11.24 9.92 -6.68
C ILE A 131 -12.00 8.59 -6.74
N LYS A 132 -11.27 7.51 -7.01
CA LYS A 132 -11.77 6.12 -7.12
C LYS A 132 -12.15 5.53 -5.77
N ILE A 133 -11.35 5.81 -4.75
CA ILE A 133 -11.55 5.33 -3.38
C ILE A 133 -12.03 6.50 -2.54
N LYS A 134 -13.31 6.47 -2.17
CA LYS A 134 -13.95 7.56 -1.43
C LYS A 134 -14.10 7.18 0.03
N GLY A 135 -13.87 8.14 0.91
CA GLY A 135 -14.14 7.96 2.32
C GLY A 135 -15.64 7.98 2.58
N ARG A 136 -16.11 7.13 3.50
CA ARG A 136 -17.52 7.11 3.91
C ARG A 136 -17.85 8.29 4.82
N GLU A 137 -19.07 8.82 4.67
CA GLU A 137 -19.55 9.96 5.45
C GLU A 137 -20.19 9.56 6.79
N ASP A 138 -20.84 8.38 6.82
CA ASP A 138 -21.63 7.87 7.94
C ASP A 138 -20.79 7.11 8.97
N THR A 139 -19.74 6.43 8.51
CA THR A 139 -18.83 5.62 9.30
C THR A 139 -17.41 5.78 8.78
N PHE A 140 -16.39 5.71 9.66
CA PHE A 140 -15.02 5.76 9.18
C PHE A 140 -14.70 4.49 8.37
N GLY A 141 -14.20 4.70 7.16
CA GLY A 141 -13.91 3.65 6.20
C GLY A 141 -13.93 4.18 4.78
N TRP A 142 -13.88 3.27 3.82
CA TRP A 142 -13.80 3.63 2.41
C TRP A 142 -14.78 2.81 1.56
N GLU A 143 -15.26 3.45 0.51
CA GLU A 143 -16.01 2.86 -0.58
C GLU A 143 -15.14 2.84 -1.83
N ARG A 144 -15.33 1.78 -2.61
CA ARG A 144 -14.54 1.49 -3.80
C ARG A 144 -15.45 1.15 -4.94
N LEU A 145 -15.05 1.55 -6.14
CA LEU A 145 -15.76 1.19 -7.36
C LEU A 145 -15.61 -0.31 -7.67
N GLU A 146 -14.49 -0.92 -7.31
CA GLU A 146 -14.20 -2.34 -7.56
C GLU A 146 -14.45 -3.20 -6.29
N LYS A 147 -15.33 -4.19 -6.41
CA LYS A 147 -15.80 -5.02 -5.27
C LYS A 147 -14.82 -6.10 -4.79
N THR A 148 -13.78 -6.44 -5.57
CA THR A 148 -13.06 -7.73 -5.42
C THR A 148 -11.71 -7.67 -4.74
N ARG A 149 -11.25 -6.53 -4.23
CA ARG A 149 -9.85 -6.37 -3.80
C ARG A 149 -9.77 -5.97 -2.30
N TYR A 150 -8.62 -6.02 -1.61
CA TYR A 150 -8.45 -5.62 -0.20
C TYR A 150 -7.54 -4.37 -0.04
N MET A 151 -7.97 -3.31 0.65
CA MET A 151 -7.10 -2.11 0.87
C MET A 151 -6.08 -2.26 2.01
N THR A 152 -6.36 -3.18 2.93
CA THR A 152 -5.58 -3.41 4.13
C THR A 152 -6.00 -4.77 4.70
N PRO A 153 -5.09 -5.51 5.36
CA PRO A 153 -5.44 -6.75 6.05
C PRO A 153 -6.16 -6.53 7.39
N LEU A 154 -6.25 -5.27 7.85
CA LEU A 154 -6.91 -4.92 9.09
C LEU A 154 -8.42 -4.75 8.93
N LYS A 155 -9.12 -4.93 10.03
CA LYS A 155 -10.54 -4.63 10.16
C LYS A 155 -10.73 -3.14 10.44
N ASN A 156 -11.85 -2.55 9.98
CA ASN A 156 -12.12 -1.11 10.16
C ASN A 156 -12.01 -0.67 11.62
N GLU A 157 -12.33 -1.54 12.56
CA GLU A 157 -12.40 -1.16 13.97
C GLU A 157 -11.03 -1.12 14.65
N GLN A 158 -10.04 -1.79 14.07
CA GLN A 158 -8.65 -1.67 14.51
C GLN A 158 -8.11 -0.27 14.23
N PHE A 159 -8.69 0.47 13.28
CA PHE A 159 -8.28 1.85 12.99
C PHE A 159 -8.75 2.83 14.06
N PHE A 160 -9.80 2.49 14.83
CA PHE A 160 -10.38 3.35 15.87
C PHE A 160 -9.50 3.41 17.12
N GLU A 161 -8.54 2.51 17.26
CA GLU A 161 -7.60 2.46 18.39
C GLU A 161 -6.53 3.56 18.33
N TYR A 162 -6.39 4.24 17.18
CA TYR A 162 -5.35 5.22 16.93
C TYR A 162 -5.92 6.63 16.80
N SER A 163 -5.17 7.64 17.28
CA SER A 163 -5.54 9.05 17.19
C SER A 163 -5.20 9.66 15.83
N TYR A 164 -5.70 10.87 15.55
CA TYR A 164 -5.22 11.63 14.39
C TYR A 164 -3.71 11.84 14.44
N GLU A 165 -3.15 12.12 15.62
CA GLU A 165 -1.71 12.35 15.78
C GLU A 165 -0.90 11.15 15.24
N PHE A 166 -1.35 9.92 15.51
CA PHE A 166 -0.74 8.71 14.97
C PHE A 166 -0.73 8.71 13.43
N TYR A 167 -1.88 8.91 12.79
CA TYR A 167 -1.98 8.95 11.32
C TYR A 167 -1.26 10.16 10.71
N SER A 168 -1.23 11.29 11.43
CA SER A 168 -0.59 12.52 10.99
C SER A 168 0.91 12.32 10.75
N THR A 169 1.57 11.40 11.46
CA THR A 169 2.98 11.07 11.22
C THR A 169 3.22 10.65 9.77
N ARG A 170 2.30 9.84 9.22
CA ARG A 170 2.38 9.34 7.85
C ARG A 170 1.91 10.37 6.83
N LEU A 171 0.80 11.05 7.10
CA LEU A 171 0.28 12.11 6.23
C LEU A 171 1.30 13.26 6.09
N ASN A 172 1.96 13.65 7.18
CA ASN A 172 3.02 14.66 7.16
C ASN A 172 4.25 14.21 6.36
N ALA A 173 4.56 12.92 6.31
CA ALA A 173 5.61 12.40 5.45
C ALA A 173 5.26 12.58 3.96
N TYR A 174 4.00 12.31 3.58
CA TYR A 174 3.51 12.55 2.22
C TYR A 174 3.43 14.03 1.85
N LYS A 175 3.00 14.90 2.78
CA LYS A 175 2.93 16.35 2.55
C LYS A 175 4.28 17.01 2.25
N LYS A 176 5.39 16.36 2.61
CA LYS A 176 6.75 16.81 2.22
C LYS A 176 7.05 16.57 0.74
N LEU A 177 6.31 15.69 0.07
CA LEU A 177 6.43 15.50 -1.36
C LEU A 177 5.89 16.72 -2.10
N ASN A 178 6.69 17.23 -3.03
CA ASN A 178 6.31 18.35 -3.88
C ASN A 178 6.38 17.94 -5.35
N LYS A 179 5.80 18.78 -6.21
CA LYS A 179 5.78 18.59 -7.67
C LYS A 179 7.18 18.31 -8.24
N THR A 180 8.21 19.01 -7.76
CA THR A 180 9.59 18.81 -8.21
C THR A 180 10.10 17.41 -7.92
N THR A 181 9.86 16.90 -6.70
CA THR A 181 10.30 15.56 -6.28
C THR A 181 9.57 14.48 -7.07
N LEU A 182 8.24 14.58 -7.18
CA LEU A 182 7.42 13.63 -7.92
C LEU A 182 7.76 13.60 -9.41
N ASN A 183 8.01 14.77 -10.02
CA ASN A 183 8.48 14.86 -11.40
C ASN A 183 9.86 14.23 -11.58
N LYS A 184 10.80 14.43 -10.64
CA LYS A 184 12.13 13.81 -10.72
C LYS A 184 12.04 12.29 -10.69
N ILE A 185 11.21 11.73 -9.81
CA ILE A 185 10.98 10.27 -9.74
C ILE A 185 10.38 9.77 -11.06
N GLY A 186 9.31 10.41 -11.54
CA GLY A 186 8.63 10.01 -12.78
C GLY A 186 9.55 10.09 -14.00
N ASN A 187 10.24 11.21 -14.18
CA ASN A 187 11.15 11.39 -15.30
C ASN A 187 12.30 10.37 -15.29
N ALA A 188 12.78 9.97 -14.12
CA ALA A 188 13.83 8.95 -14.02
C ALA A 188 13.32 7.55 -14.40
N ILE A 189 12.13 7.17 -13.92
CA ILE A 189 11.53 5.84 -14.16
C ILE A 189 11.06 5.69 -15.61
N PHE A 190 10.45 6.74 -16.15
CA PHE A 190 9.85 6.75 -17.49
C PHE A 190 10.77 7.39 -18.54
N ALA A 191 12.07 7.55 -18.27
CA ALA A 191 13.00 8.26 -19.16
C ALA A 191 13.02 7.74 -20.61
N LYS A 192 12.77 6.44 -20.81
CA LYS A 192 12.73 5.77 -22.12
C LYS A 192 11.31 5.65 -22.69
N ASP A 193 10.30 6.19 -22.01
CA ASP A 193 8.92 6.19 -22.46
C ASP A 193 8.64 7.43 -23.33
N GLU A 194 8.05 7.23 -24.51
CA GLU A 194 7.72 8.35 -25.41
C GLU A 194 6.76 9.35 -24.77
N ASN A 195 5.90 8.88 -23.86
CA ASN A 195 4.91 9.68 -23.15
C ASN A 195 5.39 10.15 -21.76
N CYS A 196 6.70 10.06 -21.47
CA CYS A 196 7.29 10.35 -20.16
C CYS A 196 6.76 11.63 -19.50
N LYS A 197 6.72 12.74 -20.24
CA LYS A 197 6.26 14.04 -19.70
C LYS A 197 4.79 14.00 -19.30
N THR A 198 3.94 13.40 -20.13
CA THR A 198 2.49 13.29 -19.91
C THR A 198 2.20 12.38 -18.71
N ILE A 199 2.81 11.19 -18.70
CA ILE A 199 2.67 10.22 -17.61
C ILE A 199 3.14 10.84 -16.30
N THR A 200 4.33 11.46 -16.28
CA THR A 200 4.90 12.08 -15.08
C THR A 200 4.04 13.22 -14.54
N ALA A 201 3.49 14.06 -15.42
CA ALA A 201 2.60 15.15 -15.03
C ALA A 201 1.28 14.62 -14.44
N GLN A 202 0.73 13.55 -15.01
CA GLN A 202 -0.48 12.88 -14.53
C GLN A 202 -0.24 12.22 -13.17
N LEU A 203 0.82 11.42 -13.02
CA LEU A 203 1.22 10.81 -11.74
C LEU A 203 1.37 11.86 -10.64
N THR A 204 2.08 12.95 -10.94
CA THR A 204 2.33 14.02 -9.98
C THR A 204 1.03 14.71 -9.53
N THR A 205 0.17 15.04 -10.49
CA THR A 205 -1.15 15.64 -10.20
C THR A 205 -1.99 14.71 -9.34
N ASN A 206 -2.11 13.45 -9.75
CA ASN A 206 -2.93 12.45 -9.07
C ASN A 206 -2.43 12.20 -7.64
N ILE A 207 -1.12 12.02 -7.43
CA ILE A 207 -0.55 11.78 -6.09
C ILE A 207 -0.82 12.97 -5.17
N LEU A 208 -0.58 14.20 -5.62
CA LEU A 208 -0.80 15.39 -4.78
C LEU A 208 -2.28 15.55 -4.41
N GLN A 209 -3.18 15.39 -5.38
CA GLN A 209 -4.62 15.46 -5.16
C GLN A 209 -5.10 14.37 -4.18
N ARG A 210 -4.58 13.16 -4.30
CA ARG A 210 -4.93 12.05 -3.40
C ARG A 210 -4.39 12.26 -1.99
N ILE A 211 -3.17 12.80 -1.83
CA ILE A 211 -2.62 13.17 -0.53
C ILE A 211 -3.53 14.16 0.17
N GLU A 212 -3.94 15.23 -0.53
CA GLU A 212 -4.85 16.24 0.00
C GLU A 212 -6.21 15.63 0.37
N TYR A 213 -6.78 14.81 -0.51
CA TYR A 213 -8.06 14.14 -0.27
C TYR A 213 -8.01 13.25 0.99
N VAL A 214 -7.02 12.36 1.08
CA VAL A 214 -6.89 11.42 2.20
C VAL A 214 -6.63 12.17 3.50
N ASP A 215 -5.77 13.19 3.49
CA ASP A 215 -5.53 14.01 4.69
C ASP A 215 -6.79 14.73 5.17
N ASN A 216 -7.52 15.38 4.26
CA ASN A 216 -8.78 16.05 4.57
C ASN A 216 -9.81 15.07 5.12
N TYR A 217 -9.89 13.86 4.57
CA TYR A 217 -10.78 12.81 5.05
C TYR A 217 -10.45 12.42 6.50
N PHE A 218 -9.18 12.11 6.80
CA PHE A 218 -8.76 11.75 8.16
C PHE A 218 -8.97 12.92 9.14
N GLN A 219 -8.63 14.15 8.75
CA GLN A 219 -8.91 15.32 9.59
C GLN A 219 -10.41 15.46 9.91
N SER A 220 -11.28 15.29 8.90
CA SER A 220 -12.73 15.41 9.08
C SER A 220 -13.30 14.38 10.04
N TRP A 221 -12.66 13.23 10.21
CA TRP A 221 -13.15 12.14 11.06
C TRP A 221 -12.60 12.22 12.48
N PHE A 222 -11.32 12.55 12.62
CA PHE A 222 -10.66 12.50 13.92
C PHE A 222 -10.63 13.85 14.65
N ASN A 223 -10.88 14.97 13.96
CA ASN A 223 -10.97 16.30 14.57
C ASN A 223 -12.41 16.77 14.78
N ASP A 224 -13.40 16.06 14.26
CA ASP A 224 -14.83 16.33 14.50
C ASP A 224 -15.28 15.60 15.78
N PRO A 225 -15.72 16.30 16.84
CA PRO A 225 -16.15 15.68 18.09
C PRO A 225 -17.33 14.71 17.95
N GLU A 226 -18.26 14.94 17.02
CA GLU A 226 -19.41 14.06 16.81
C GLU A 226 -18.96 12.74 16.17
N LYS A 227 -18.12 12.81 15.13
CA LYS A 227 -17.53 11.64 14.48
C LYS A 227 -16.56 10.89 15.38
N LEU A 228 -15.75 11.60 16.17
CA LEU A 228 -14.84 10.96 17.12
C LEU A 228 -15.60 10.11 18.16
N ARG A 229 -16.80 10.55 18.58
CA ARG A 229 -17.67 9.74 19.44
C ARG A 229 -18.15 8.47 18.76
N THR A 230 -18.41 8.47 17.45
CA THR A 230 -18.86 7.25 16.75
C THR A 230 -17.73 6.24 16.59
N LEU A 231 -16.47 6.71 16.45
CA LEU A 231 -15.29 5.84 16.47
C LEU A 231 -15.14 5.10 17.82
N GLN A 232 -15.45 5.79 18.93
CA GLN A 232 -15.33 5.25 20.29
C GLN A 232 -16.53 4.39 20.74
N LYS A 233 -17.69 4.50 20.07
CA LYS A 233 -18.94 3.86 20.49
C LYS A 233 -19.14 2.43 20.00
N ARG A 234 -18.46 1.99 18.94
CA ARG A 234 -18.68 0.64 18.39
C ARG A 234 -18.09 -0.42 19.31
N THR A 235 -18.95 -1.25 19.90
CA THR A 235 -18.55 -2.31 20.82
C THR A 235 -17.99 -3.50 20.04
N LYS A 236 -17.01 -4.24 20.60
CA LYS A 236 -16.48 -5.50 20.01
C LYS A 236 -17.59 -6.50 19.65
N LYS A 237 -18.76 -6.40 20.29
CA LYS A 237 -19.95 -7.21 20.05
C LYS A 237 -20.64 -6.83 18.72
N GLU A 238 -20.92 -5.55 18.49
CA GLU A 238 -21.53 -5.08 17.24
C GLU A 238 -20.65 -5.43 16.03
N MET A 239 -19.33 -5.35 16.19
CA MET A 239 -18.38 -5.79 15.16
C MET A 239 -18.45 -7.30 14.91
N LYS A 240 -18.48 -8.11 15.98
CA LYS A 240 -18.53 -9.57 15.88
C LYS A 240 -19.82 -10.06 15.24
N ASP A 241 -20.92 -9.37 15.46
CA ASP A 241 -22.22 -9.68 14.87
C ASP A 241 -22.26 -9.33 13.38
N GLU A 242 -21.65 -8.23 12.95
CA GLU A 242 -21.47 -7.88 11.53
C GLU A 242 -20.52 -8.85 10.80
N TYR A 243 -19.41 -9.25 11.41
CA TYR A 243 -18.51 -10.28 10.88
C TYR A 243 -19.19 -11.66 10.76
N ARG A 244 -20.08 -12.02 11.69
CA ARG A 244 -20.89 -13.24 11.59
C ARG A 244 -21.89 -13.16 10.44
N LEU A 245 -22.49 -12.00 10.21
CA LEU A 245 -23.38 -11.76 9.07
C LEU A 245 -22.61 -11.88 7.73
N MET A 246 -21.42 -11.29 7.62
CA MET A 246 -20.58 -11.41 6.42
C MET A 246 -20.06 -12.85 6.21
N GLY A 247 -19.72 -13.57 7.28
CA GLY A 247 -19.34 -14.98 7.22
C GLY A 247 -20.50 -15.91 6.80
N ARG A 248 -21.76 -15.54 7.08
CA ARG A 248 -22.94 -16.25 6.56
C ARG A 248 -23.12 -16.01 5.06
N PHE A 249 -22.91 -14.79 4.57
CA PHE A 249 -22.98 -14.49 3.14
C PHE A 249 -21.97 -15.29 2.29
N PHE A 250 -20.78 -15.57 2.81
CA PHE A 250 -19.81 -16.44 2.13
C PHE A 250 -20.19 -17.93 2.16
N ASN A 251 -20.83 -18.41 3.23
CA ASN A 251 -21.21 -19.83 3.36
C ASN A 251 -22.54 -20.17 2.69
N GLU A 252 -23.42 -19.20 2.46
CA GLU A 252 -24.71 -19.40 1.80
C GLU A 252 -24.60 -19.36 0.26
N GLN A 253 -23.54 -18.77 -0.31
CA GLN A 253 -23.24 -18.83 -1.76
C GLN A 253 -22.32 -19.98 -2.19
N LEU A 254 -21.79 -20.76 -1.24
CA LEU A 254 -20.99 -21.97 -1.52
C LEU A 254 -21.78 -23.27 -1.34
N ASN A 255 -23.05 -23.19 -0.95
CA ASN A 255 -23.96 -24.33 -0.77
C ASN A 255 -25.22 -24.27 -1.68
N GLN A 256 -25.15 -23.52 -2.78
CA GLN A 256 -26.05 -23.64 -3.94
C GLN A 256 -25.24 -24.06 -5.15
#